data_AF-A0A956YS19-F1
#
_entry.id   AF-A0A956YS19-F1
#
_cell.length_a   1.000
_cell.length_b   1.000
_cell.length_c   1.000
_cell.angle_alpha   90.00
_cell.angle_beta   90.00
_cell.angle_gamma   90.00
#
_symmetry.space_group_name_H-M   'P 1'
#
loop_
_entity.id
_entity.type
_entity.pdbx_description
1 polymer ?
#
loop_
_entity_poly.entity_id
_entity_poly.type
_entity_poly.pdbx_seq_one_letter_code
_entity_poly.pdbx_strand_id
1 'polypeptide(L)'
;MRSRRILLLIFLLVIVVMIVLLAGQRRDLASMQFGSNIVFTNEPFSFDGERESLVVIGSDTITLQEDSSIDGDVALIALSGAPIIVDGRITGDLTVMGGDVTLGQTSVVDGETNLVGSQLMLKGHIGAALTL
;
A
#
# COMPACT_ATOMS: atom_id res chain seq x y z
N MET A 1 31.16 43.89 -25.28
CA MET A 1 30.36 42.76 -25.84
C MET A 1 30.87 41.38 -25.40
N ARG A 2 32.19 41.15 -25.26
CA ARG A 2 32.75 39.85 -24.80
C ARG A 2 32.34 39.46 -23.37
N SER A 3 32.30 40.41 -22.43
CA SER A 3 31.89 40.17 -21.03
C SER A 3 30.44 39.72 -20.86
N ARG A 4 29.50 40.25 -21.67
CA ARG A 4 28.08 39.83 -21.66
C ARG A 4 27.88 38.40 -22.14
N ARG A 5 28.68 37.95 -23.11
CA ARG A 5 28.64 36.56 -23.61
C ARG A 5 29.18 35.58 -22.57
N ILE A 6 30.25 35.95 -21.87
CA ILE A 6 30.81 35.14 -20.79
C ILE A 6 29.82 35.02 -19.62
N LEU A 7 29.17 36.12 -19.23
CA LEU A 7 28.16 36.12 -18.17
C LEU A 7 26.97 35.20 -18.50
N LEU A 8 26.49 35.25 -19.76
CA LEU A 8 25.41 34.37 -20.22
C LEU A 8 25.80 32.89 -20.20
N LEU A 9 27.03 32.56 -20.58
CA LEU A 9 27.51 31.18 -20.55
C LEU A 9 27.63 30.64 -19.11
N ILE A 10 28.10 31.46 -18.17
CA ILE A 10 28.16 31.08 -16.75
C ILE A 10 26.75 30.87 -16.20
N PHE A 11 25.82 31.77 -16.51
CA PHE A 11 24.43 31.64 -16.06
C PHE A 11 23.76 30.37 -16.61
N LEU A 12 23.98 30.06 -17.89
CA LEU A 12 23.49 28.83 -18.51
C LEU A 12 24.09 27.58 -17.83
N LEU A 13 25.39 27.60 -17.53
CA LEU A 13 26.08 26.50 -16.84
C LEU A 13 25.46 26.26 -15.44
N VAL A 14 25.21 27.32 -14.68
CA VAL A 14 24.58 27.23 -13.36
C VAL A 14 23.19 26.62 -13.44
N ILE A 15 22.37 27.02 -14.42
CA ILE A 15 21.04 26.44 -14.63
C ILE A 15 21.14 24.94 -14.95
N VAL A 16 22.05 24.55 -15.84
CA VAL A 16 22.23 23.13 -16.21
C VAL A 16 22.67 22.30 -14.99
N VAL A 17 23.61 22.81 -14.18
CA VAL A 17 24.04 22.16 -12.94
C VAL A 17 22.87 22.01 -11.96
N MET A 18 22.03 23.06 -11.82
CA MET A 18 20.87 23.00 -10.94
C MET A 18 19.85 21.94 -11.38
N ILE A 19 19.60 21.80 -12.68
CA ILE A 19 18.69 20.79 -13.23
C ILE A 19 19.24 19.38 -12.97
N VAL A 20 20.54 19.17 -13.11
CA VAL A 20 21.18 17.87 -12.82
C VAL A 20 21.10 17.52 -11.33
N LEU A 21 21.32 18.48 -10.43
CA LEU A 21 21.19 18.27 -8.98
C LEU A 21 19.75 17.91 -8.60
N LEU A 22 18.75 18.59 -9.18
CA LEU A 22 17.34 18.29 -8.95
C LEU A 22 16.93 16.92 -9.51
N ALA A 23 17.48 16.51 -10.65
CA ALA A 23 17.24 15.18 -11.21
C ALA A 23 17.93 14.08 -10.37
N GLY A 24 19.08 14.36 -9.78
CA GLY A 24 19.78 13.47 -8.85
C GLY A 24 18.97 13.18 -7.59
N GLN A 25 18.38 14.22 -6.98
CA GLN A 25 17.55 14.07 -5.78
C GLN A 25 16.29 13.23 -6.01
N ARG A 26 15.74 13.20 -7.23
CA ARG A 26 14.59 12.34 -7.55
C ARG A 26 14.91 10.85 -7.57
N ARG A 27 16.19 10.46 -7.73
CA ARG A 27 16.58 9.04 -7.75
C ARG A 27 16.58 8.41 -6.35
N ASP A 28 16.93 9.17 -5.32
CA ASP A 28 16.91 8.67 -3.93
C ASP A 28 15.49 8.60 -3.33
N LEU A 29 14.56 9.42 -3.82
CA LEU A 29 13.15 9.35 -3.42
C LEU A 29 12.42 8.15 -4.03
N ALA A 30 12.88 7.64 -5.17
CA ALA A 30 12.32 6.44 -5.80
C ALA A 30 12.83 5.13 -5.16
N SER A 31 13.84 5.21 -4.28
CA SER A 31 14.41 4.05 -3.59
C SER A 31 14.13 4.02 -2.09
N MET A 32 13.14 4.77 -1.58
CA MET A 32 12.46 4.35 -0.34
C MET A 32 11.70 3.07 -0.63
N GLN A 33 12.43 1.96 -0.71
CA GLN A 33 11.90 0.64 -0.47
C GLN A 33 11.47 0.62 1.00
N PHE A 34 10.24 1.05 1.25
CA PHE A 34 9.47 0.44 2.32
C PHE A 34 9.64 -1.08 2.13
N GLY A 35 9.93 -1.82 3.21
CA GLY A 35 10.24 -3.25 3.13
C GLY A 35 9.27 -3.97 2.17
N SER A 36 9.73 -5.03 1.51
CA SER A 36 9.09 -5.77 0.39
C SER A 36 7.60 -6.17 0.54
N ASN A 37 6.99 -5.81 1.65
CA ASN A 37 5.65 -6.12 2.12
C ASN A 37 4.67 -4.94 2.00
N ILE A 38 5.12 -3.74 1.59
CA ILE A 38 4.23 -2.59 1.36
C ILE A 38 3.93 -2.41 -0.12
N VAL A 39 2.64 -2.38 -0.47
CA VAL A 39 2.14 -2.17 -1.82
C VAL A 39 1.31 -0.89 -1.87
N PHE A 40 1.69 0.02 -2.76
CA PHE A 40 0.91 1.19 -3.12
C PHE A 40 0.33 1.01 -4.51
N THR A 41 -0.98 1.11 -4.68
CA THR A 41 -1.63 0.94 -5.98
C THR A 41 -2.79 1.90 -6.16
N ASN A 42 -3.03 2.30 -7.41
CA ASN A 42 -4.24 3.03 -7.79
C ASN A 42 -5.21 2.16 -8.60
N GLU A 43 -4.82 0.90 -8.85
CA GLU A 43 -5.59 -0.10 -9.58
C GLU A 43 -6.07 -1.19 -8.61
N PRO A 44 -7.11 -1.98 -8.98
CA PRO A 44 -7.56 -3.11 -8.18
C PRO A 44 -6.40 -4.04 -7.81
N PHE A 45 -6.27 -4.36 -6.53
CA PHE A 45 -5.27 -5.27 -6.01
C PHE A 45 -5.89 -6.63 -5.75
N SER A 46 -5.24 -7.69 -6.24
CA SER A 46 -5.59 -9.07 -5.90
C SER A 46 -4.35 -9.84 -5.50
N PHE A 47 -4.43 -10.61 -4.41
CA PHE A 47 -3.32 -11.42 -3.90
C PHE A 47 -3.78 -12.85 -3.60
N ASP A 48 -3.02 -13.83 -4.07
CA ASP A 48 -3.27 -15.28 -3.99
C ASP A 48 -2.03 -16.09 -3.56
N GLY A 49 -1.00 -15.42 -3.04
CA GLY A 49 0.27 -16.04 -2.67
C GLY A 49 0.50 -16.18 -1.17
N GLU A 50 1.74 -16.51 -0.83
CA GLU A 50 2.23 -16.59 0.55
C GLU A 50 3.15 -15.39 0.89
N ARG A 51 2.96 -14.77 2.06
CA ARG A 51 3.81 -13.67 2.58
C ARG A 51 3.92 -13.71 4.10
N GLU A 52 4.97 -13.11 4.65
CA GLU A 52 5.12 -12.94 6.11
C GLU A 52 4.26 -11.79 6.64
N SER A 53 4.15 -10.68 5.93
CA SER A 53 3.29 -9.56 6.31
C SER A 53 2.88 -8.79 5.06
N LEU A 54 1.80 -8.03 5.14
CA LEU A 54 1.29 -7.31 3.99
C LEU A 54 0.64 -5.99 4.41
N VAL A 55 1.14 -4.90 3.84
CA VAL A 55 0.50 -3.59 3.92
C VAL A 55 0.09 -3.18 2.52
N VAL A 56 -1.20 -3.00 2.27
CA VAL A 56 -1.71 -2.51 0.99
C VAL A 56 -2.41 -1.18 1.21
N ILE A 57 -1.97 -0.18 0.46
CA ILE A 57 -2.60 1.14 0.42
C ILE A 57 -3.06 1.36 -1.02
N GLY A 58 -4.38 1.27 -1.21
CA GLY A 58 -5.05 1.33 -2.50
C GLY A 58 -6.03 2.49 -2.62
N SER A 59 -6.34 2.91 -3.85
CA SER A 59 -7.50 3.77 -4.15
C SER A 59 -8.67 3.01 -4.80
N ASP A 60 -8.54 1.70 -4.99
CA ASP A 60 -9.56 0.84 -5.57
C ASP A 60 -9.68 -0.44 -4.71
N THR A 61 -10.42 -1.42 -5.23
CA THR A 61 -10.75 -2.68 -4.58
C THR A 61 -9.50 -3.45 -4.19
N ILE A 62 -9.47 -3.95 -2.96
CA ILE A 62 -8.38 -4.80 -2.44
C ILE A 62 -8.98 -6.17 -2.13
N THR A 63 -8.43 -7.21 -2.75
CA THR A 63 -8.88 -8.60 -2.58
C THR A 63 -7.72 -9.49 -2.11
N LEU A 64 -7.89 -10.14 -0.97
CA LEU A 64 -7.09 -11.30 -0.58
C LEU A 64 -7.90 -12.55 -0.94
N GLN A 65 -7.42 -13.32 -1.91
CA GLN A 65 -8.12 -14.49 -2.44
C GLN A 65 -8.06 -15.67 -1.46
N GLU A 66 -8.91 -16.67 -1.67
CA GLU A 66 -9.00 -17.89 -0.84
C GLU A 66 -7.66 -18.59 -0.64
N ASP A 67 -6.85 -18.66 -1.71
CA ASP A 67 -5.54 -19.33 -1.68
C ASP A 67 -4.43 -18.49 -1.02
N SER A 68 -4.72 -17.25 -0.62
CA SER A 68 -3.70 -16.40 0.02
C SER A 68 -3.45 -16.81 1.47
N SER A 69 -2.16 -16.84 1.86
CA SER A 69 -1.73 -17.13 3.23
C SER A 69 -0.71 -16.11 3.71
N ILE A 70 -0.99 -15.46 4.83
CA ILE A 70 -0.11 -14.46 5.42
C ILE A 70 0.24 -14.86 6.85
N ASP A 71 1.53 -15.11 7.10
CA ASP A 71 2.06 -15.54 8.40
C ASP A 71 2.59 -14.35 9.21
N GLY A 72 1.69 -13.41 9.50
CA GLY A 72 1.96 -12.18 10.24
C GLY A 72 0.92 -11.10 9.96
N ASP A 73 1.29 -9.84 10.21
CA ASP A 73 0.30 -8.75 10.27
C ASP A 73 -0.11 -8.24 8.88
N VAL A 74 -1.38 -7.86 8.79
CA VAL A 74 -2.01 -7.38 7.56
C VAL A 74 -2.67 -6.03 7.81
N ALA A 75 -2.33 -5.04 6.98
CA ALA A 75 -3.00 -3.74 6.95
C ALA A 75 -3.52 -3.44 5.54
N LEU A 76 -4.84 -3.37 5.36
CA LEU A 76 -5.49 -3.07 4.08
C LEU A 76 -6.20 -1.73 4.17
N ILE A 77 -5.79 -0.75 3.35
CA ILE A 77 -6.32 0.62 3.39
C ILE A 77 -6.79 1.02 1.99
N ALA A 78 -8.09 1.18 1.81
CA ALA A 78 -8.73 1.64 0.58
C ALA A 78 -9.19 3.11 0.73
N LEU A 79 -8.36 4.05 0.29
CA LEU A 79 -8.51 5.50 0.55
C LEU A 79 -9.73 6.15 -0.11
N SER A 80 -10.26 5.56 -1.18
CA SER A 80 -11.44 6.09 -1.89
C SER A 80 -12.77 5.65 -1.27
N GLY A 81 -12.74 4.85 -0.20
CA GLY A 81 -13.91 4.11 0.25
C GLY A 81 -14.24 2.94 -0.69
N ALA A 82 -13.26 2.44 -1.44
CA ALA A 82 -13.43 1.21 -2.22
C ALA A 82 -13.59 -0.02 -1.31
N PRO A 83 -14.23 -1.10 -1.82
CA PRO A 83 -14.47 -2.29 -1.04
C PRO A 83 -13.17 -3.07 -0.77
N ILE A 84 -13.14 -3.79 0.35
CA ILE A 84 -12.07 -4.70 0.73
C ILE A 84 -12.68 -6.08 0.97
N ILE A 85 -12.14 -7.09 0.29
CA ILE A 85 -12.58 -8.48 0.36
C ILE A 85 -11.43 -9.34 0.86
N VAL A 86 -11.66 -10.10 1.92
CA VAL A 86 -10.69 -11.03 2.49
C VAL A 86 -11.30 -12.41 2.51
N ASP A 87 -10.76 -13.31 1.71
CA ASP A 87 -11.13 -14.73 1.63
C ASP A 87 -9.99 -15.67 2.08
N GLY A 88 -8.78 -15.15 2.28
CA GLY A 88 -7.59 -15.92 2.64
C GLY A 88 -7.36 -16.15 4.13
N ARG A 89 -6.18 -16.71 4.46
CA ARG A 89 -5.74 -17.03 5.83
C ARG A 89 -4.69 -16.05 6.33
N ILE A 90 -4.87 -15.57 7.56
CA ILE A 90 -3.97 -14.63 8.24
C ILE A 90 -3.65 -15.19 9.63
N THR A 91 -2.38 -15.46 9.92
CA THR A 91 -1.89 -15.97 11.23
C THR A 91 -1.31 -14.84 12.10
N GLY A 92 -1.88 -13.65 11.99
CA GLY A 92 -1.47 -12.45 12.70
C GLY A 92 -2.62 -11.45 12.79
N ASP A 93 -2.31 -10.20 13.11
CA ASP A 93 -3.34 -9.18 13.30
C ASP A 93 -3.82 -8.61 11.96
N LEU A 94 -5.12 -8.36 11.85
CA LEU A 94 -5.76 -7.78 10.68
C LEU A 94 -6.27 -6.37 11.00
N THR A 95 -5.77 -5.38 10.28
CA THR A 95 -6.33 -4.02 10.26
C THR A 95 -6.88 -3.70 8.88
N VAL A 96 -8.14 -3.31 8.80
CA VAL A 96 -8.81 -2.95 7.55
C VAL A 96 -9.46 -1.59 7.67
N MET A 97 -9.24 -0.74 6.67
CA MET A 97 -9.91 0.55 6.52
C MET A 97 -10.36 0.74 5.08
N GLY A 98 -11.66 0.79 4.83
CA GLY A 98 -12.20 0.94 3.47
C GLY A 98 -13.64 1.43 3.45
N GLY A 99 -14.32 1.26 2.32
CA GLY A 99 -15.78 1.43 2.24
C GLY A 99 -16.47 0.20 2.82
N ASP A 100 -16.83 -0.73 1.95
CA ASP A 100 -17.45 -1.98 2.38
C ASP A 100 -16.38 -3.05 2.64
N VAL A 101 -16.37 -3.61 3.85
CA VAL A 101 -15.40 -4.63 4.26
C VAL A 101 -16.11 -5.97 4.36
N THR A 102 -15.61 -6.96 3.62
CA THR A 102 -16.11 -8.33 3.60
C THR A 102 -15.02 -9.29 4.06
N LEU A 103 -15.27 -9.98 5.18
CA LEU A 103 -14.56 -11.22 5.52
C LEU A 103 -15.42 -12.38 5.00
N GLY A 104 -14.99 -13.03 3.94
CA GLY A 104 -15.75 -14.08 3.27
C GLY A 104 -15.75 -15.41 4.01
N GLN A 105 -16.39 -16.43 3.44
CA GLN A 105 -16.67 -17.69 4.16
C GLN A 105 -15.40 -18.49 4.47
N THR A 106 -14.37 -18.33 3.64
CA THR A 106 -13.11 -19.05 3.73
C THR A 106 -12.06 -18.30 4.56
N SER A 107 -12.35 -17.05 4.93
CA SER A 107 -11.38 -16.22 5.64
C SER A 107 -11.14 -16.74 7.06
N VAL A 108 -9.86 -16.85 7.43
CA VAL A 108 -9.43 -17.22 8.78
C VAL A 108 -8.43 -16.20 9.28
N VAL A 109 -8.71 -15.57 10.41
CA VAL A 109 -7.80 -14.61 11.07
C VAL A 109 -7.50 -15.11 12.48
N ASP A 110 -6.29 -15.62 12.68
CA ASP A 110 -5.80 -16.16 13.97
C ASP A 110 -5.14 -15.04 14.82
N GLY A 111 -5.70 -13.83 14.82
CA GLY A 111 -5.19 -12.65 15.52
C GLY A 111 -6.27 -11.59 15.77
N GLU A 112 -5.87 -10.44 16.34
CA GLU A 112 -6.79 -9.33 16.58
C GLU A 112 -7.25 -8.71 15.26
N THR A 113 -8.54 -8.37 15.18
CA THR A 113 -9.13 -7.82 13.97
C THR A 113 -9.72 -6.44 14.24
N ASN A 114 -9.22 -5.42 13.55
CA ASN A 114 -9.70 -4.05 13.60
C ASN A 114 -10.28 -3.67 12.24
N LEU A 115 -11.58 -3.41 12.16
CA LEU A 115 -12.26 -3.10 10.90
C LEU A 115 -12.88 -1.71 10.95
N VAL A 116 -12.61 -0.90 9.94
CA VAL A 116 -13.22 0.40 9.75
C VAL A 116 -13.84 0.45 8.35
N GLY A 117 -15.15 0.61 8.27
CA GLY A 117 -15.87 0.68 7.00
C GLY A 117 -17.29 1.19 7.12
N SER A 118 -17.91 1.54 5.99
CA SER A 118 -19.33 1.91 5.88
C SER A 118 -20.25 0.73 6.14
N GLN A 119 -19.87 -0.46 5.65
CA GLN A 119 -20.60 -1.71 5.87
C GLN A 119 -19.62 -2.82 6.16
N LEU A 120 -20.00 -3.70 7.09
CA LEU A 120 -19.17 -4.82 7.51
C LEU A 120 -19.96 -6.13 7.33
N MET A 121 -19.42 -7.05 6.55
CA MET A 121 -19.98 -8.38 6.33
C MET A 121 -18.98 -9.44 6.81
N LEU A 122 -19.33 -10.14 7.88
CA LEU A 122 -18.48 -11.14 8.52
C LEU A 122 -19.06 -12.54 8.30
N LYS A 123 -18.40 -13.35 7.48
CA LYS A 123 -18.80 -14.74 7.18
C LYS A 123 -17.76 -15.78 7.57
N GLY A 124 -16.51 -15.36 7.82
CA GLY A 124 -15.41 -16.26 8.17
C GLY A 124 -15.16 -16.40 9.67
N HIS A 125 -13.96 -16.84 10.02
CA HIS A 125 -13.55 -17.11 11.39
C HIS A 125 -12.52 -16.08 11.89
N ILE A 126 -12.76 -15.54 13.08
CA ILE A 126 -11.83 -14.67 13.81
C ILE A 126 -11.50 -15.37 15.12
N GLY A 127 -10.23 -15.72 15.30
CA GLY A 127 -9.74 -16.51 16.44
C GLY A 127 -9.57 -15.70 17.72
N ALA A 128 -9.51 -14.37 17.65
CA ALA A 128 -9.28 -13.48 18.78
C ALA A 128 -10.30 -12.33 18.86
N ALA A 129 -9.87 -11.16 19.37
CA ALA A 129 -10.72 -10.00 19.56
C ALA A 129 -11.09 -9.31 18.23
N LEU A 130 -12.31 -8.79 18.17
CA LEU A 130 -12.83 -8.00 17.06
C LEU A 130 -13.19 -6.59 17.55
N THR A 131 -12.65 -5.58 16.88
CA THR A 131 -12.96 -4.15 17.07
C THR A 131 -13.48 -3.57 15.76
N LEU A 132 -14.55 -2.77 15.86
CA LEU A 132 -15.28 -2.16 14.75
C LEU A 132 -15.35 -0.63 14.89
#